data_AF-A0A2C7AWJ1-F1
#
_entry.id   AF-A0A2C7AWJ1-F1
#
_cell.length_a   1.000
_cell.length_b   1.000
_cell.length_c   1.000
_cell.angle_alpha   90.00
_cell.angle_beta   90.00
_cell.angle_gamma   90.00
#
_symmetry.space_group_name_H-M   'P 1'
#
loop_
_entity.id
_entity.type
_entity.pdbx_description
1 polymer ?
#
loop_
_entity_poly.entity_id
_entity_poly.type
_entity_poly.pdbx_seq_one_letter_code
_entity_poly.pdbx_strand_id
1 'polypeptide(L)'
;MNVMDSPSIGPGGAPAPVRGPLRAQRGSRGVRPAPHVMAKPAGPTCNMECTYCFYLDKQALFPRSSLRMTPEVVRAVLQDAIDASPDTAIQFCWQGGEPTLRGLDFYREAFAVARRIVPPGRHFAWSMQTNGVLIDERWAEFLARHDVLVGLSIDGPATCTTAGASTAVAGAPGRR
;
A
#
# COMPACT_ATOMS: atom_id res chain seq x y z
N MET A 1 15.86 57.37 -5.11
CA MET A 1 14.87 56.45 -4.52
C MET A 1 15.58 55.13 -4.22
N ASN A 2 15.53 54.70 -2.96
CA ASN A 2 16.10 53.46 -2.47
C ASN A 2 15.59 52.24 -3.25
N VAL A 3 16.50 51.35 -3.63
CA VAL A 3 16.22 49.91 -3.65
C VAL A 3 17.29 49.28 -2.76
N MET A 4 16.87 48.99 -1.53
CA MET A 4 17.61 48.15 -0.61
C MET A 4 17.68 46.71 -1.16
N ASP A 5 18.87 46.14 -1.01
CA ASP A 5 19.13 44.77 -0.58
C ASP A 5 18.43 43.61 -1.30
N SER A 6 19.15 43.08 -2.29
CA SER A 6 19.10 41.66 -2.63
C SER A 6 19.77 40.85 -1.51
N PRO A 7 19.11 39.86 -0.89
CA PRO A 7 19.81 38.97 0.02
C PRO A 7 20.69 38.01 -0.79
N SER A 8 22.00 38.25 -0.73
CA SER A 8 23.03 37.31 -1.16
C SER A 8 22.88 35.99 -0.40
N ILE A 9 22.64 34.91 -1.14
CA ILE A 9 22.69 33.54 -0.61
C ILE A 9 24.16 33.25 -0.24
N GLY A 10 24.46 33.33 1.06
CA GLY A 10 25.76 32.88 1.60
C GLY A 10 25.93 31.37 1.44
N PRO A 11 27.17 30.84 1.53
CA PRO A 11 27.43 29.42 1.36
C PRO A 11 26.84 28.67 2.56
N GLY A 12 25.66 28.07 2.36
CA GLY A 12 25.04 27.18 3.32
C GLY A 12 25.94 25.97 3.57
N GLY A 13 26.41 25.83 4.81
CA GLY A 13 27.20 24.69 5.26
C GLY A 13 26.45 23.38 5.04
N ALA A 14 27.17 22.37 4.56
CA ALA A 14 26.64 21.02 4.40
C ALA A 14 26.12 20.48 5.74
N PRO A 15 24.96 19.78 5.77
CA PRO A 15 24.52 19.13 6.99
C PRO A 15 25.51 18.03 7.39
N ALA A 16 25.85 17.98 8.67
CA ALA A 16 26.79 17.01 9.21
C ALA A 16 26.28 15.57 9.00
N PRO A 17 27.17 14.59 8.68
CA PRO A 17 26.76 13.21 8.57
C PRO A 17 26.41 12.67 9.96
N VAL A 18 25.15 12.30 10.17
CA VAL A 18 24.74 11.53 11.35
C VAL A 18 25.26 10.09 11.17
N ARG A 19 26.47 9.83 11.65
CA ARG A 19 27.03 8.47 11.75
C ARG A 19 27.44 8.19 13.19
N GLY A 20 26.44 7.92 14.03
CA GLY A 20 26.65 7.06 15.20
C GLY A 20 26.54 5.59 14.76
N PRO A 21 27.33 4.66 15.34
CA PRO A 21 27.16 3.24 15.04
C PRO A 21 25.73 2.83 15.44
N LEU A 22 25.00 2.19 14.51
CA LEU A 22 23.75 1.50 14.83
C LEU A 22 24.08 0.51 15.95
N ARG A 23 23.72 0.88 17.19
CA ARG A 23 23.87 -0.01 18.33
C ARG A 23 22.85 -1.11 18.11
N ALA A 24 23.31 -2.27 17.65
CA ALA A 24 22.49 -3.46 17.51
C ALA A 24 21.77 -3.69 18.85
N GLN A 25 20.45 -3.46 18.86
CA GLN A 25 19.66 -3.73 20.05
C GLN A 25 19.74 -5.22 20.31
N ARG A 26 20.29 -5.58 21.48
CA ARG A 26 20.38 -6.94 21.96
C ARG A 26 18.98 -7.57 21.97
N GLY A 27 18.88 -8.76 21.38
CA GLY A 27 17.62 -9.49 21.20
C GLY A 27 16.81 -9.59 22.48
N SER A 28 15.57 -9.10 22.41
CA SER A 28 14.53 -9.34 23.39
C SER A 28 14.09 -10.80 23.28
N ARG A 29 14.45 -11.62 24.27
CA ARG A 29 13.83 -12.94 24.45
C ARG A 29 12.32 -12.71 24.67
N GLY A 30 11.48 -13.25 23.78
CA GLY A 30 10.03 -13.35 23.99
C GLY A 30 9.13 -12.46 23.13
N VAL A 31 9.64 -11.64 22.19
CA VAL A 31 8.78 -10.89 21.28
C VAL A 31 8.27 -11.84 20.19
N ARG A 32 6.99 -12.23 20.29
CA ARG A 32 6.30 -12.88 19.16
C ARG A 32 6.25 -11.87 18.00
N PRO A 33 6.74 -12.20 16.80
CA PRO A 33 6.69 -11.27 15.69
C PRO A 33 5.22 -10.92 15.39
N ALA A 34 4.98 -9.64 15.12
CA ALA A 34 3.68 -9.15 14.66
C ALA A 34 3.27 -9.92 13.40
N PRO A 35 2.02 -10.44 13.31
CA PRO A 35 1.55 -11.06 12.08
C PRO A 35 1.52 -10.01 10.96
N HIS A 36 1.89 -10.45 9.76
CA HIS A 36 1.76 -9.65 8.55
C HIS A 36 0.74 -10.30 7.62
N VAL A 37 -0.39 -9.64 7.44
CA VAL A 37 -1.47 -10.07 6.56
C VAL A 37 -1.37 -9.31 5.25
N MET A 38 -1.37 -10.03 4.14
CA MET A 38 -1.44 -9.45 2.79
C MET A 38 -2.78 -9.82 2.16
N ALA A 39 -3.69 -8.87 2.09
CA ALA A 39 -5.00 -9.03 1.48
C ALA A 39 -4.97 -8.57 0.01
N LYS A 40 -5.72 -9.27 -0.83
CA LYS A 40 -5.79 -9.04 -2.28
C LYS A 40 -7.20 -8.70 -2.68
N PRO A 41 -7.67 -7.46 -2.43
CA PRO A 41 -9.09 -7.18 -2.36
C PRO A 41 -9.75 -7.15 -3.76
N ALA A 42 -8.97 -6.92 -4.83
CA ALA A 42 -9.37 -7.07 -6.24
C ALA A 42 -8.85 -8.36 -6.91
N GLY A 43 -8.28 -9.28 -6.13
CA GLY A 43 -7.66 -10.49 -6.64
C GLY A 43 -6.51 -10.17 -7.61
N PRO A 44 -6.36 -10.91 -8.72
CA PRO A 44 -5.35 -10.63 -9.74
C PRO A 44 -5.72 -9.51 -10.73
N THR A 45 -6.90 -8.90 -10.61
CA THR A 45 -7.38 -7.89 -11.56
C THR A 45 -6.57 -6.60 -11.47
N CYS A 46 -6.05 -6.08 -12.59
CA CYS A 46 -5.30 -4.83 -12.66
C CYS A 46 -5.77 -3.99 -13.86
N ASN A 47 -5.57 -2.67 -13.79
CA ASN A 47 -5.75 -1.72 -14.91
C ASN A 47 -4.47 -1.52 -15.74
N MET A 48 -3.40 -2.25 -15.41
CA MET A 48 -2.13 -2.26 -16.14
C MET A 48 -1.73 -3.69 -16.48
N GLU A 49 -1.01 -3.85 -17.58
CA GLU A 49 -0.48 -5.12 -18.09
C GLU A 49 1.04 -5.02 -18.15
N CYS A 50 1.70 -4.95 -16.99
CA CYS A 50 3.16 -4.92 -16.98
C CYS A 50 3.72 -6.21 -17.58
N THR A 51 4.68 -6.10 -18.50
CA THR A 51 5.22 -7.23 -19.26
C THR A 51 5.92 -8.27 -18.39
N TYR A 52 6.36 -7.86 -17.20
CA TYR A 52 7.00 -8.70 -16.19
C TYR A 52 6.04 -9.14 -15.06
N CYS A 53 4.75 -8.78 -15.11
CA CYS A 53 3.80 -9.09 -14.05
C CYS A 53 3.35 -10.56 -14.11
N PHE A 54 3.87 -11.39 -13.21
CA PHE A 54 3.45 -12.79 -13.09
C PHE A 54 2.05 -12.98 -12.44
N TYR A 55 1.44 -11.91 -11.93
CA TYR A 55 0.29 -12.02 -11.03
C TYR A 55 -1.06 -12.00 -11.76
N LEU A 56 -1.16 -11.34 -12.92
CA LEU A 56 -2.39 -11.25 -13.70
C LEU A 56 -2.91 -12.63 -14.14
N ASP A 57 -2.00 -13.50 -14.59
CA ASP A 57 -2.31 -14.86 -15.06
C ASP A 57 -2.96 -15.74 -14.00
N LYS A 58 -2.86 -15.37 -12.72
CA LYS A 58 -3.54 -16.09 -11.63
C LYS A 58 -5.06 -16.00 -11.72
N GLN A 59 -5.62 -15.11 -12.54
CA GLN A 59 -7.05 -15.08 -12.86
C GLN A 59 -7.55 -16.42 -13.41
N ALA A 60 -6.73 -17.11 -14.21
CA ALA A 60 -7.08 -18.40 -14.82
C ALA A 60 -7.28 -19.52 -13.79
N LEU A 61 -6.71 -19.39 -12.58
CA LEU A 61 -6.87 -20.38 -11.50
C LEU A 61 -8.27 -20.34 -10.87
N PHE A 62 -9.05 -19.29 -11.12
CA PHE A 62 -10.32 -19.02 -10.44
C PHE A 62 -11.44 -18.61 -11.42
N PRO A 63 -11.76 -19.45 -12.43
CA PRO A 63 -12.60 -19.08 -13.57
C PRO A 63 -14.07 -18.77 -13.25
N ARG A 64 -14.53 -19.10 -12.04
CA ARG A 64 -15.91 -18.91 -11.57
C ARG A 64 -16.03 -18.00 -10.35
N SER A 65 -14.94 -17.32 -9.98
CA SER A 65 -14.89 -16.42 -8.82
C SER A 65 -15.08 -14.98 -9.27
N SER A 66 -15.73 -14.16 -8.43
CA SER A 66 -15.76 -12.71 -8.63
C SER A 66 -14.37 -12.08 -8.43
N LEU A 67 -13.43 -12.79 -7.79
CA LEU A 67 -12.08 -12.34 -7.43
C LEU A 67 -12.04 -11.08 -6.55
N ARG A 68 -13.20 -10.63 -6.08
CA ARG A 68 -13.35 -9.42 -5.29
C ARG A 68 -13.70 -9.81 -3.87
N MET A 69 -12.95 -9.26 -2.94
CA MET A 69 -13.22 -9.39 -1.52
C MET A 69 -14.50 -8.59 -1.19
N THR A 70 -15.43 -9.25 -0.51
CA THR A 70 -16.67 -8.62 -0.01
C THR A 70 -16.43 -8.01 1.37
N PRO A 71 -17.29 -7.08 1.84
CA PRO A 71 -17.17 -6.52 3.19
C PRO A 71 -17.19 -7.58 4.30
N GLU A 72 -17.94 -8.66 4.11
CA GLU A 72 -18.02 -9.78 5.07
C GLU A 72 -16.68 -10.51 5.16
N VAL A 73 -16.02 -10.76 4.02
CA VAL A 73 -14.70 -11.38 3.98
C VAL A 73 -13.65 -10.46 4.62
N VAL A 74 -13.73 -9.14 4.38
CA VAL A 74 -12.83 -8.18 5.06
C VAL A 74 -13.01 -8.26 6.56
N ARG A 75 -14.24 -8.22 7.06
CA ARG A 75 -14.52 -8.35 8.49
C ARG A 75 -13.94 -9.64 9.06
N ALA A 76 -14.17 -10.77 8.40
CA ALA A 76 -13.66 -12.07 8.84
C ALA A 76 -12.12 -12.07 8.91
N VAL A 77 -11.44 -11.63 7.86
CA VAL A 77 -9.97 -11.59 7.83
C VAL A 77 -9.39 -10.65 8.89
N LEU A 78 -10.04 -9.51 9.15
CA LEU A 78 -9.61 -8.61 10.22
C LEU A 78 -9.82 -9.23 11.61
N GLN A 79 -10.94 -9.93 11.83
CA GLN A 79 -11.22 -10.63 13.08
C GLN A 79 -10.21 -11.77 13.31
N ASP A 80 -9.99 -12.60 12.29
CA ASP A 80 -9.02 -13.70 12.36
C ASP A 80 -7.61 -13.18 12.68
N ALA A 81 -7.22 -12.04 12.11
CA ALA A 81 -5.93 -11.41 12.41
C ALA A 81 -5.82 -10.92 13.87
N ILE A 82 -6.93 -10.41 14.43
CA ILE A 82 -7.01 -9.98 15.83
C ILE A 82 -6.88 -11.17 16.78
N ASP A 83 -7.58 -12.25 16.48
CA ASP A 83 -7.67 -13.46 17.30
C ASP A 83 -6.37 -14.27 17.26
N ALA A 84 -5.72 -14.32 16.09
CA ALA A 84 -4.45 -15.03 15.91
C ALA A 84 -3.27 -14.36 16.63
N SER A 85 -3.40 -13.11 17.08
CA SER A 85 -2.30 -12.36 17.69
C SER A 85 -2.80 -11.40 18.77
N PRO A 86 -3.15 -11.89 19.97
CA PRO A 86 -3.82 -11.09 21.00
C PRO A 86 -2.97 -9.92 21.53
N ASP A 87 -1.64 -10.07 21.54
CA ASP A 87 -0.73 -9.19 22.30
C ASP A 87 0.14 -8.29 21.42
N THR A 88 -0.02 -8.31 20.09
CA THR A 88 0.86 -7.58 19.16
C THR A 88 0.08 -6.68 18.20
N ALA A 89 0.78 -5.65 17.70
CA ALA A 89 0.31 -4.87 16.57
C ALA A 89 0.19 -5.78 15.33
N ILE A 90 -0.78 -5.50 14.46
CA ILE A 90 -0.99 -6.28 13.24
C ILE A 90 -0.57 -5.45 12.05
N GLN A 91 0.33 -5.98 11.23
CA GLN A 91 0.68 -5.36 9.96
C GLN A 91 -0.31 -5.85 8.91
N PHE A 92 -1.02 -4.94 8.24
CA PHE A 92 -2.02 -5.29 7.24
C PHE A 92 -1.77 -4.55 5.93
N CYS A 93 -1.46 -5.32 4.89
CA CYS A 93 -1.10 -4.82 3.58
C CYS A 93 -2.20 -5.10 2.55
N TRP A 94 -2.66 -4.05 1.89
CA TRP A 94 -3.51 -4.13 0.69
C TRP A 94 -2.61 -4.26 -0.55
N GLN A 95 -2.75 -5.35 -1.28
CA GLN A 95 -1.96 -5.66 -2.48
C GLN A 95 -2.84 -6.34 -3.54
N GLY A 96 -2.23 -6.88 -4.59
CA GLY A 96 -2.89 -7.77 -5.54
C GLY A 96 -3.59 -7.04 -6.66
N GLY A 97 -3.26 -7.48 -7.88
CA GLY A 97 -3.61 -6.80 -9.12
C GLY A 97 -3.35 -5.33 -8.92
N GLU A 98 -4.41 -4.53 -9.01
CA GLU A 98 -4.43 -3.18 -8.46
C GLU A 98 -5.49 -3.04 -7.35
N PRO A 99 -5.10 -2.81 -6.07
CA PRO A 99 -6.05 -2.73 -4.96
C PRO A 99 -7.02 -1.54 -5.08
N THR A 100 -6.62 -0.42 -5.68
CA THR A 100 -7.50 0.76 -5.81
C THR A 100 -8.72 0.50 -6.70
N LEU A 101 -8.73 -0.57 -7.51
CA LEU A 101 -9.90 -1.03 -8.29
C LEU A 101 -11.09 -1.46 -7.43
N ARG A 102 -10.92 -1.61 -6.11
CA ARG A 102 -12.05 -1.79 -5.21
C ARG A 102 -12.82 -0.51 -4.92
N GLY A 103 -12.24 0.64 -5.23
CA GLY A 103 -12.83 1.95 -4.95
C GLY A 103 -12.66 2.35 -3.49
N LEU A 104 -12.67 3.66 -3.25
CA LEU A 104 -12.37 4.25 -1.94
C LEU A 104 -13.38 3.85 -0.85
N ASP A 105 -14.66 3.69 -1.20
CA ASP A 105 -15.72 3.37 -0.23
C ASP A 105 -15.52 1.99 0.42
N PHE A 106 -14.97 1.02 -0.32
CA PHE A 106 -14.58 -0.27 0.25
C PHE A 106 -13.59 -0.11 1.41
N TYR A 107 -12.58 0.75 1.24
CA TYR A 107 -11.57 0.99 2.28
C TYR A 107 -12.14 1.82 3.43
N ARG A 108 -13.02 2.78 3.17
CA ARG A 108 -13.73 3.51 4.24
C ARG A 108 -14.50 2.57 5.15
N GLU A 109 -15.20 1.61 4.57
CA GLU A 109 -15.92 0.58 5.31
C GLU A 109 -14.96 -0.35 6.06
N ALA A 110 -13.91 -0.85 5.40
CA ALA A 110 -12.92 -1.72 6.02
C ALA A 110 -12.27 -1.09 7.27
N PHE A 111 -11.86 0.17 7.16
CA PHE A 111 -11.25 0.91 8.27
C PHE A 111 -12.29 1.24 9.37
N ALA A 112 -13.55 1.48 9.00
CA ALA A 112 -14.63 1.66 9.97
C ALA A 112 -14.93 0.37 10.74
N VAL A 113 -14.91 -0.78 10.08
CA VAL A 113 -15.04 -2.10 10.71
C VAL A 113 -13.86 -2.34 11.65
N ALA A 114 -12.63 -2.15 11.17
CA ALA A 114 -11.42 -2.32 11.98
C ALA A 114 -11.48 -1.49 13.27
N ARG A 115 -11.85 -0.19 13.18
CA ARG A 115 -12.01 0.68 14.37
C ARG A 115 -13.03 0.17 15.39
N ARG A 116 -14.04 -0.59 14.98
CA ARG A 116 -15.08 -1.12 15.88
C ARG A 116 -14.67 -2.42 16.56
N ILE A 117 -13.87 -3.25 15.89
CA ILE A 117 -13.53 -4.59 16.38
C ILE A 117 -12.15 -4.66 17.05
N VAL A 118 -11.27 -3.70 16.78
CA VAL A 118 -9.94 -3.65 17.40
C VAL A 118 -10.07 -3.35 18.89
N PRO A 119 -9.48 -4.19 19.77
CA PRO A 119 -9.48 -3.94 21.20
C PRO A 119 -8.74 -2.65 21.59
N PRO A 120 -9.10 -1.99 22.71
CA PRO A 120 -8.39 -0.82 23.21
C PRO A 120 -6.88 -1.05 23.35
N GLY A 121 -6.08 -0.05 22.96
CA GLY A 121 -4.61 -0.13 23.01
C GLY A 121 -3.96 -0.91 21.86
N ARG A 122 -4.75 -1.51 20.97
CA ARG A 122 -4.27 -2.18 19.75
C ARG A 122 -4.56 -1.33 18.51
N HIS A 123 -3.78 -1.56 17.46
CA HIS A 123 -3.99 -0.93 16.16
C HIS A 123 -3.50 -1.84 15.04
N PHE A 124 -4.04 -1.61 13.85
CA PHE A 124 -3.47 -2.10 12.61
C PHE A 124 -2.48 -1.05 12.09
N ALA A 125 -1.28 -1.49 11.70
CA ALA A 125 -0.41 -0.71 10.86
C ALA A 125 -0.74 -1.04 9.40
N TRP A 126 -1.26 -0.04 8.69
CA TRP A 126 -1.79 -0.22 7.35
C TRP A 126 -0.71 0.05 6.31
N SER A 127 -0.67 -0.77 5.27
CA SER A 127 0.09 -0.47 4.06
C SER A 127 -0.73 -0.77 2.81
N MET A 128 -0.39 -0.12 1.71
CA MET A 128 -0.98 -0.35 0.40
C MET A 128 0.12 -0.34 -0.66
N GLN A 129 0.19 -1.39 -1.49
CA GLN A 129 1.04 -1.43 -2.67
C GLN A 129 0.18 -1.15 -3.91
N THR A 130 0.44 -0.05 -4.61
CA THR A 130 -0.36 0.40 -5.76
C THR A 130 0.53 0.81 -6.93
N ASN A 131 -0.01 0.74 -8.15
CA ASN A 131 0.58 1.34 -9.33
C ASN A 131 0.40 2.88 -9.40
N GLY A 132 -0.44 3.45 -8.53
CA GLY A 132 -0.65 4.89 -8.40
C GLY A 132 -1.56 5.54 -9.46
N VAL A 133 -1.95 4.82 -10.51
CA VAL A 133 -2.72 5.39 -11.65
C VAL A 133 -4.07 5.96 -11.21
N LEU A 134 -4.69 5.37 -10.18
CA LEU A 134 -6.01 5.78 -9.68
C LEU A 134 -5.94 6.63 -8.40
N ILE A 135 -4.75 7.03 -7.96
CA ILE A 135 -4.59 7.87 -6.78
C ILE A 135 -4.87 9.33 -7.18
N ASP A 136 -6.04 9.81 -6.77
CA ASP A 136 -6.44 11.21 -6.83
C ASP A 136 -6.31 11.89 -5.45
N GLU A 137 -6.72 13.15 -5.33
CA GLU A 137 -6.68 13.90 -4.07
C GLU A 137 -7.50 13.21 -2.96
N ARG A 138 -8.63 12.59 -3.31
CA ARG A 138 -9.51 11.92 -2.34
C ARG A 138 -8.84 10.67 -1.77
N TRP A 139 -8.13 9.93 -2.61
CA TRP A 139 -7.28 8.83 -2.18
C TRP A 139 -6.13 9.31 -1.29
N ALA A 140 -5.39 10.34 -1.73
CA ALA A 140 -4.26 10.87 -0.98
C ALA A 140 -4.68 11.35 0.42
N GLU A 141 -5.77 12.11 0.52
CA GLU A 141 -6.34 12.57 1.80
C GLU A 141 -6.76 11.40 2.69
N PHE A 142 -7.40 10.37 2.12
CA PHE A 142 -7.84 9.21 2.87
C PHE A 142 -6.66 8.41 3.42
N LEU A 143 -5.66 8.13 2.58
CA LEU A 143 -4.47 7.36 2.96
C LEU A 143 -3.67 8.10 4.04
N ALA A 144 -3.49 9.41 3.89
CA ALA A 144 -2.81 10.24 4.88
C ALA A 144 -3.56 10.30 6.21
N ARG A 145 -4.89 10.49 6.17
CA ARG A 145 -5.74 10.52 7.38
C ARG A 145 -5.66 9.23 8.20
N HIS A 146 -5.42 8.11 7.54
CA HIS A 146 -5.38 6.79 8.15
C HIS A 146 -3.96 6.25 8.37
N ASP A 147 -2.93 7.09 8.18
CA ASP A 147 -1.52 6.74 8.35
C ASP A 147 -1.14 5.45 7.58
N VAL A 148 -1.58 5.38 6.33
CA VAL A 148 -1.30 4.23 5.47
C VAL A 148 0.08 4.40 4.84
N LEU A 149 0.97 3.42 5.08
CA LEU A 149 2.24 3.32 4.35
C LEU A 149 1.98 2.94 2.89
N VAL A 150 2.26 3.84 1.96
CA VAL A 150 2.03 3.61 0.53
C VAL A 150 3.33 3.16 -0.16
N GLY A 151 3.31 1.96 -0.73
CA GLY A 151 4.28 1.50 -1.72
C GLY A 151 3.78 1.86 -3.12
N LEU A 152 4.56 2.67 -3.84
CA LEU A 152 4.26 3.07 -5.21
C LEU A 152 5.19 2.34 -6.18
N SER A 153 4.61 1.59 -7.13
CA SER A 153 5.38 0.86 -8.13
C SER A 153 5.89 1.80 -9.22
N ILE A 154 7.20 2.04 -9.27
CA ILE A 154 7.88 2.85 -10.29
C ILE A 154 9.17 2.14 -10.68
N ASP A 155 9.34 1.84 -11.98
CA ASP A 155 10.51 1.09 -12.47
C ASP A 155 11.74 1.98 -12.73
N GLY A 156 11.60 3.29 -12.54
CA GLY A 156 12.63 4.30 -12.73
C GLY A 156 12.13 5.46 -13.58
N PRO A 157 13.02 6.11 -14.36
CA PRO A 157 12.63 7.16 -15.29
C PRO A 157 11.55 6.71 -16.27
N ALA A 158 10.86 7.67 -16.89
CA ALA A 158 9.73 7.40 -17.79
C ALA A 158 10.04 6.34 -18.86
N THR A 159 11.24 6.35 -19.44
CA THR A 159 11.66 5.37 -20.45
C THR A 159 11.64 3.93 -19.95
N CYS A 160 11.91 3.69 -18.67
CA CYS A 160 11.88 2.36 -18.06
C CYS A 160 10.46 1.98 -17.68
N THR A 161 9.75 2.86 -16.97
CA THR A 161 8.38 2.63 -16.49
C THR A 161 7.39 2.40 -17.63
N THR A 162 7.46 3.20 -18.71
CA THR A 162 6.55 3.05 -19.85
C THR A 162 6.91 1.84 -20.73
N ALA A 163 8.19 1.45 -20.81
CA ALA A 163 8.59 0.28 -21.59
C ALA A 163 8.10 -1.04 -20.97
N GLY A 164 8.01 -1.09 -19.64
CA GLY A 164 7.59 -2.27 -18.91
C GLY A 164 6.09 -2.37 -18.65
N ALA A 165 5.33 -1.30 -18.86
CA ALA A 165 3.93 -1.24 -18.46
C ALA A 165 3.04 -0.51 -19.47
N SER A 166 1.98 -1.18 -19.92
CA SER A 166 0.87 -0.56 -20.67
C SER A 166 -0.38 -0.50 -19.80
N THR A 167 -1.14 0.58 -19.90
CA THR A 167 -2.51 0.62 -19.38
C THR A 167 -3.38 -0.28 -20.26
N ALA A 168 -4.09 -1.23 -19.65
CA ALA A 168 -5.05 -2.04 -20.38
C ALA A 168 -6.18 -1.12 -20.86
N VAL A 169 -6.24 -0.82 -22.15
CA VAL A 169 -7.42 -0.19 -22.74
C VAL A 169 -8.52 -1.23 -22.69
N ALA A 170 -9.63 -0.90 -22.02
CA ALA A 170 -10.82 -1.75 -22.01
C ALA A 170 -11.20 -2.12 -23.45
N GLY A 171 -11.01 -3.40 -23.83
CA GLY A 171 -11.41 -3.93 -25.14
C GLY A 171 -10.28 -4.39 -26.08
N ALA A 172 -9.01 -4.37 -25.70
CA ALA A 172 -7.97 -5.00 -26.51
C ALA A 172 -8.04 -6.55 -26.39
N PRO A 173 -7.98 -7.31 -27.49
CA PRO A 173 -7.97 -8.77 -27.43
C PRO A 173 -6.71 -9.23 -26.72
N GLY A 174 -6.89 -9.99 -25.63
CA GLY A 174 -5.80 -10.55 -24.83
C GLY A 174 -4.78 -11.25 -25.72
N ARG A 175 -3.49 -10.95 -25.51
CA ARG A 175 -2.41 -11.67 -26.17
C ARG A 175 -2.53 -13.15 -25.77
N ARG A 176 -2.57 -13.99 -26.81
CA ARG A 176 -2.66 -15.45 -26.76
C ARG A 176 -1.53 -16.08 -25.97
#